data_AF-A0A2V6CYN2-F1
#
_entry.id   AF-A0A2V6CYN2-F1
#
_cell.length_a   1.000
_cell.length_b   1.000
_cell.length_c   1.000
_cell.angle_alpha   90.00
_cell.angle_beta   90.00
_cell.angle_gamma   90.00
#
_symmetry.space_group_name_H-M   'P 1'
#
loop_
_entity.id
_entity.type
_entity.pdbx_description
1 polymer ?
#
loop_
_entity_poly.entity_id
_entity_poly.type
_entity_poly.pdbx_seq_one_letter_code
_entity_poly.pdbx_strand_id
1 'polypeptide(L)'
;MQIDPRTITKPGNHERNPIESNHWPSSSFPFTFPPPGSINMFRVALAILCTLAAAPLCALAQQDSGDVRVSVVLNADGSRTVYENDAANHKTVATTTGKDGKVREKIRYELDENGRFARAEVLGPKEQFRFFAQYRYDVSNHVVEETHFAKDKSVIGKIVFRYDAAGHQIGYFTYDGAGKLLGQTVAPTAPPAKHK
;
A
#
# COMPACT_ATOMS: atom_id res chain seq x y z
N MET A 1 -57.59 42.39 -27.88
CA MET A 1 -57.80 41.75 -26.56
C MET A 1 -57.66 40.25 -26.79
N GLN A 2 -56.81 39.47 -26.13
CA GLN A 2 -55.96 39.69 -24.97
C GLN A 2 -55.03 38.43 -24.87
N ILE A 3 -53.74 38.67 -24.69
CA ILE A 3 -52.69 37.93 -23.93
C ILE A 3 -52.46 36.38 -24.03
N ASP A 4 -51.22 36.04 -24.43
CA ASP A 4 -50.36 34.88 -24.01
C ASP A 4 -49.79 35.16 -22.58
N PRO A 5 -49.04 34.30 -21.81
CA PRO A 5 -48.48 32.95 -22.04
C PRO A 5 -48.49 31.96 -20.83
N ARG A 6 -48.04 30.70 -21.02
CA ARG A 6 -47.15 29.89 -20.12
C ARG A 6 -47.07 28.38 -20.41
N THR A 7 -45.86 27.93 -20.79
CA THR A 7 -45.10 26.73 -20.33
C THR A 7 -45.81 25.40 -20.04
N ILE A 8 -45.47 24.36 -20.84
CA ILE A 8 -45.22 23.00 -20.34
C ILE A 8 -43.93 22.44 -20.98
N THR A 9 -42.99 22.13 -20.10
CA THR A 9 -41.64 21.58 -20.24
C THR A 9 -41.66 20.09 -20.60
N LYS A 10 -40.76 19.64 -21.48
CA LYS A 10 -40.46 18.22 -21.73
C LYS A 10 -39.12 17.87 -21.07
N PRO A 11 -38.98 16.72 -20.35
CA PRO A 11 -37.85 16.48 -19.48
C PRO A 11 -36.59 15.99 -20.21
N GLY A 12 -35.45 16.60 -19.82
CA GLY A 12 -34.17 15.96 -19.52
C GLY A 12 -33.60 14.94 -20.51
N ASN A 13 -32.89 15.42 -21.53
CA ASN A 13 -31.79 14.66 -22.11
C ASN A 13 -30.65 14.61 -21.08
N HIS A 14 -30.51 13.49 -20.37
CA HIS A 14 -29.24 13.14 -19.74
C HIS A 14 -28.29 12.66 -20.83
N GLU A 15 -27.49 13.59 -21.34
CA GLU A 15 -26.26 13.30 -22.06
C GLU A 15 -25.40 12.41 -21.17
N ARG A 16 -25.24 11.14 -21.59
CA ARG A 16 -24.24 10.24 -21.01
C ARG A 16 -22.88 10.80 -21.36
N ASN A 17 -22.24 11.46 -20.38
CA ASN A 17 -20.85 11.86 -20.46
C ASN A 17 -20.00 10.63 -20.83
N PRO A 18 -19.16 10.71 -21.87
CA PRO A 18 -18.26 9.64 -22.21
C PRO A 18 -17.25 9.48 -21.07
N ILE A 19 -17.04 8.22 -20.70
CA ILE A 19 -16.06 7.77 -19.71
C ILE A 19 -14.70 8.27 -20.18
N GLU A 20 -14.23 9.37 -19.60
CA GLU A 20 -12.91 9.91 -19.88
C GLU A 20 -11.88 8.81 -19.64
N SER A 21 -11.06 8.60 -20.65
CA SER A 21 -9.92 7.71 -20.65
C SER A 21 -9.11 7.90 -19.37
N ASN A 22 -9.14 6.88 -18.50
CA ASN A 22 -8.23 6.73 -17.36
C ASN A 22 -6.80 6.59 -17.89
N HIS A 23 -6.19 7.71 -18.28
CA HIS A 23 -4.76 7.83 -18.41
C HIS A 23 -4.19 7.81 -16.99
N TRP A 24 -3.74 6.62 -16.59
CA TRP A 24 -2.99 6.42 -15.37
C TRP A 24 -1.81 7.41 -15.33
N PRO A 25 -1.64 8.20 -14.25
CA PRO A 25 -0.43 8.97 -14.11
C PRO A 25 0.73 7.99 -14.11
N SER A 26 1.71 8.22 -14.98
CA SER A 26 2.89 7.38 -15.20
C SER A 26 3.83 7.26 -13.98
N SER A 27 3.35 7.66 -12.80
CA SER A 27 4.07 7.72 -11.53
C SER A 27 3.51 6.75 -10.48
N SER A 28 2.56 5.87 -10.81
CA SER A 28 2.18 4.75 -9.93
C SER A 28 3.25 3.67 -10.00
N PHE A 29 4.45 4.01 -9.54
CA PHE A 29 5.46 3.04 -9.14
C PHE A 29 4.83 2.11 -8.09
N PRO A 30 5.25 0.84 -8.00
CA PRO A 30 4.82 0.02 -6.88
C PRO A 30 5.12 0.79 -5.60
N PHE A 31 4.11 0.95 -4.75
CA PHE A 31 4.28 1.68 -3.50
C PHE A 31 5.47 1.06 -2.79
N THR A 32 6.45 1.90 -2.44
CA THR A 32 7.50 1.49 -1.54
C THR A 32 6.81 1.19 -0.21
N PHE A 33 6.53 -0.09 0.02
CA PHE A 33 6.24 -0.57 1.35
C PHE A 33 7.35 -0.07 2.26
N PRO A 34 7.05 0.28 3.52
CA PRO A 34 8.13 0.58 4.45
C PRO A 34 9.13 -0.58 4.34
N PRO A 35 10.45 -0.30 4.26
CA PRO A 35 11.44 -1.36 4.26
C PRO A 35 11.10 -2.30 5.42
N PRO A 36 11.30 -3.63 5.28
CA PRO A 36 11.17 -4.55 6.38
C PRO A 36 12.28 -4.22 7.40
N GLY A 37 12.11 -3.12 8.12
CA GLY A 37 12.82 -2.82 9.34
C GLY A 37 12.33 -3.87 10.29
N SER A 38 13.20 -4.85 10.54
CA SER A 38 13.03 -5.95 11.46
C SER A 38 11.99 -5.63 12.52
N ILE A 39 10.81 -6.24 12.40
CA ILE A 39 10.13 -6.71 13.60
C ILE A 39 11.11 -7.73 14.17
N ASN A 40 12.10 -7.23 14.90
CA ASN A 40 13.05 -8.01 15.65
C ASN A 40 12.19 -8.81 16.61
N MET A 41 11.87 -10.03 16.22
CA MET A 41 11.56 -11.09 17.16
C MET A 41 12.85 -11.28 17.93
N PHE A 42 13.01 -10.51 19.01
CA PHE A 42 14.14 -10.60 19.93
C PHE A 42 14.11 -12.02 20.49
N ARG A 43 14.92 -12.91 19.89
CA ARG A 43 15.29 -14.17 20.50
C ARG A 43 16.23 -13.83 21.65
N VAL A 44 15.66 -13.62 22.83
CA VAL A 44 16.43 -13.52 24.08
C VAL A 44 16.98 -14.91 24.38
N ALA A 45 18.19 -15.20 23.90
CA ALA A 45 19.00 -16.29 24.44
C ALA A 45 19.82 -15.69 25.59
N LEU A 46 19.22 -15.59 26.77
CA LEU A 46 19.95 -15.28 27.99
C LEU A 46 20.46 -16.60 28.58
N ALA A 47 21.77 -16.85 28.43
CA ALA A 47 22.44 -17.92 29.14
C ALA A 47 22.39 -17.64 30.65
N ILE A 48 21.72 -18.53 31.37
CA ILE A 48 21.55 -18.53 32.82
C ILE A 48 22.89 -18.90 33.46
N LEU A 49 23.41 -18.04 34.36
CA LEU A 49 24.28 -18.48 35.44
C LEU A 49 23.55 -18.25 36.77
N CYS A 50 23.47 -19.34 37.52
CA CYS A 50 22.67 -19.61 38.72
C CYS A 50 22.74 -18.55 39.83
N THR A 51 21.60 -18.29 40.49
CA THR A 51 21.42 -18.55 41.94
C THR A 51 19.94 -18.64 42.33
N LEU A 52 19.64 -19.64 43.17
CA LEU A 52 18.36 -20.07 43.73
C LEU A 52 17.55 -18.96 44.43
N ALA A 53 16.25 -18.87 44.11
CA ALA A 53 15.16 -18.80 45.10
C ALA A 53 13.81 -19.03 44.38
N ALA A 54 13.02 -19.97 44.89
CA ALA A 54 11.73 -20.35 44.33
C ALA A 54 10.67 -19.25 44.53
N ALA A 55 10.08 -18.78 43.42
CA ALA A 55 8.81 -18.06 43.39
C ALA A 55 8.09 -18.46 42.09
N PRO A 56 6.74 -18.54 42.08
CA PRO A 56 6.00 -18.98 40.90
C PRO A 56 6.28 -18.02 39.74
N LEU A 57 6.68 -18.59 38.61
CA LEU A 57 6.88 -17.89 37.34
C LEU A 57 5.54 -17.30 36.89
N CYS A 58 5.21 -16.10 37.37
CA CYS A 58 4.42 -15.17 36.60
C CYS A 58 5.22 -14.90 35.33
N ALA A 59 4.84 -15.55 34.24
CA ALA A 59 5.28 -15.18 32.91
C ALA A 59 5.02 -13.68 32.77
N LEU A 60 6.09 -12.88 32.70
CA LEU A 60 6.00 -11.51 32.24
C LEU A 60 5.53 -11.60 30.79
N ALA A 61 4.22 -11.55 30.61
CA ALA A 61 3.63 -11.13 29.35
C ALA A 61 4.20 -9.73 29.13
N GLN A 62 5.22 -9.65 28.30
CA GLN A 62 5.71 -8.38 27.81
C GLN A 62 4.59 -7.83 26.95
N GLN A 63 3.76 -7.01 27.56
CA GLN A 63 2.70 -6.28 26.90
C GLN A 63 3.39 -5.48 25.79
N ASP A 64 3.07 -5.78 24.54
CA ASP A 64 3.33 -4.86 23.44
C ASP A 64 2.56 -3.59 23.83
N SER A 65 3.28 -2.56 24.30
CA SER A 65 2.63 -1.34 24.74
C SER A 65 1.88 -0.79 23.54
N GLY A 66 0.61 -0.43 23.72
CA GLY A 66 -0.22 0.17 22.67
C GLY A 66 0.24 1.57 22.25
N ASP A 67 1.56 1.80 22.22
CA ASP A 67 2.18 3.04 21.81
C ASP A 67 2.28 3.10 20.29
N VAL A 68 1.87 4.25 19.75
CA VAL A 68 2.03 4.54 18.33
C VAL A 68 3.51 4.72 18.02
N ARG A 69 4.05 3.88 17.13
CA ARG A 69 5.44 3.99 16.66
C ARG A 69 5.51 4.86 15.42
N VAL A 70 6.44 5.81 15.43
CA VAL A 70 6.69 6.67 14.26
C VAL A 70 8.03 6.29 13.61
N SER A 71 8.03 6.07 12.30
CA SER A 71 9.26 5.89 11.51
C SER A 71 9.26 6.82 10.29
N VAL A 72 10.45 7.20 9.83
CA VAL A 72 10.63 8.15 8.73
C VAL A 72 11.57 7.55 7.69
N VAL A 73 11.16 7.60 6.43
CA VAL A 73 11.95 7.18 5.27
C VAL A 73 12.23 8.39 4.40
N LEU A 74 13.50 8.58 4.02
CA LEU A 74 13.88 9.53 2.98
C LEU A 74 13.95 8.78 1.65
N ASN A 75 13.15 9.19 0.69
CA ASN A 75 13.07 8.57 -0.63
C ASN A 75 14.20 9.11 -1.53
N ALA A 76 14.59 8.35 -2.56
CA ALA A 76 15.66 8.76 -3.49
C ALA A 76 15.31 10.05 -4.27
N ASP A 77 14.01 10.30 -4.50
CA ASP A 77 13.52 11.55 -5.10
C ASP A 77 13.56 12.74 -4.10
N GLY A 78 14.04 12.49 -2.88
CA GLY A 78 14.15 13.33 -1.68
C GLY A 78 12.83 13.81 -1.08
N SER A 79 11.71 13.19 -1.46
CA SER A 79 10.52 13.22 -0.60
C SER A 79 10.79 12.45 0.71
N ARG A 80 10.01 12.73 1.75
CA ARG A 80 10.01 11.94 2.99
C ARG A 80 8.67 11.25 3.17
N THR A 81 8.67 10.03 3.69
CA THR A 81 7.46 9.33 4.12
C THR A 81 7.53 9.09 5.62
N VAL A 82 6.51 9.54 6.34
CA VAL A 82 6.35 9.30 7.78
C VAL A 82 5.31 8.20 7.97
N TYR A 83 5.66 7.15 8.68
CA TYR A 83 4.76 6.05 9.05
C TYR A 83 4.44 6.14 10.53
N GLU A 84 3.16 6.22 10.85
CA GLU A 84 2.60 6.14 12.20
C GLU A 84 1.90 4.79 12.35
N ASN A 85 2.50 3.87 13.08
CA ASN A 85 2.02 2.51 13.28
C ASN A 85 1.36 2.38 14.65
N ASP A 86 0.07 2.04 14.64
CA ASP A 86 -0.72 1.66 15.78
C ASP A 86 -0.97 0.15 15.71
N ALA A 87 -0.01 -0.61 16.27
CA ALA A 87 -0.04 -2.07 16.24
C ALA A 87 -1.23 -2.64 17.02
N ALA A 88 -1.63 -1.98 18.11
CA ALA A 88 -2.77 -2.39 18.93
C ALA A 88 -4.10 -2.34 18.16
N ASN A 89 -4.24 -1.40 17.22
CA ASN A 89 -5.44 -1.25 16.40
C ASN A 89 -5.29 -1.82 14.98
N HIS A 90 -4.20 -2.54 14.67
CA HIS A 90 -3.88 -3.04 13.34
C HIS A 90 -4.00 -1.95 12.26
N LYS A 91 -3.45 -0.76 12.54
CA LYS A 91 -3.49 0.40 11.64
C LYS A 91 -2.13 1.02 11.44
N THR A 92 -1.87 1.51 10.24
CA THR A 92 -0.70 2.32 9.95
C THR A 92 -1.10 3.47 9.05
N VAL A 93 -0.60 4.68 9.30
CA VAL A 93 -0.77 5.83 8.42
C VAL A 93 0.58 6.21 7.84
N ALA A 94 0.69 6.23 6.51
CA ALA A 94 1.85 6.76 5.82
C ALA A 94 1.53 8.13 5.23
N THR A 95 2.37 9.13 5.48
CA THR A 95 2.23 10.47 4.88
C THR A 95 3.51 10.81 4.13
N THR A 96 3.39 10.95 2.81
CA THR A 96 4.51 11.32 1.92
C THR A 96 4.49 12.81 1.64
N THR A 97 5.58 13.49 1.99
CA THR A 97 5.80 14.92 1.79
C THR A 97 6.91 15.13 0.78
N GLY A 98 6.67 15.98 -0.23
CA GLY A 98 7.68 16.33 -1.22
C GLY A 98 8.84 17.15 -0.65
N LYS A 99 9.90 17.31 -1.45
CA LYS A 99 11.03 18.22 -1.17
C LYS A 99 10.59 19.67 -0.89
N ASP A 100 9.45 20.06 -1.46
CA ASP A 100 8.81 21.36 -1.30
C ASP A 100 7.99 21.50 -0.01
N GLY A 101 7.98 20.48 0.84
CA GLY A 101 7.22 20.45 2.09
C GLY A 101 5.72 20.19 1.92
N LYS A 102 5.23 19.97 0.69
CA LYS A 102 3.81 19.71 0.44
C LYS A 102 3.48 18.23 0.54
N VAL A 103 2.35 17.91 1.17
CA VAL A 103 1.84 16.54 1.19
C VAL A 103 1.45 16.13 -0.23
N ARG A 104 2.07 15.06 -0.71
CA ARG A 104 1.78 14.46 -2.02
C ARG A 104 0.77 13.34 -1.91
N GLU A 105 0.80 12.64 -0.77
CA GLU A 105 0.05 11.42 -0.58
C GLU A 105 -0.10 11.09 0.90
N LYS A 106 -1.24 10.49 1.24
CA LYS A 106 -1.51 9.89 2.54
C LYS A 106 -2.16 8.53 2.31
N ILE A 107 -1.67 7.52 3.00
CA ILE A 107 -2.17 6.15 2.89
C ILE A 107 -2.59 5.69 4.28
N ARG A 108 -3.82 5.20 4.40
CA ARG A 108 -4.33 4.58 5.63
C ARG A 108 -4.38 3.08 5.42
N TYR A 109 -3.53 2.35 6.13
CA TYR A 109 -3.43 0.91 6.06
C TYR A 109 -4.23 0.23 7.15
N GLU A 110 -4.85 -0.87 6.78
CA GLU A 110 -5.37 -1.90 7.68
C GLU A 110 -4.43 -3.09 7.62
N LEU A 111 -4.02 -3.59 8.79
CA LEU A 111 -3.13 -4.75 8.91
C LEU A 111 -3.93 -6.01 9.21
N ASP A 112 -3.43 -7.16 8.77
CA ASP A 112 -3.95 -8.47 9.17
C ASP A 112 -3.47 -8.86 10.58
N GLU A 113 -3.92 -10.03 11.05
CA GLU A 113 -3.56 -10.59 12.35
C GLU A 113 -2.05 -10.82 12.52
N ASN A 114 -1.32 -10.95 11.41
CA ASN A 114 0.13 -11.12 11.41
C ASN A 114 0.88 -9.78 11.30
N GLY A 115 0.17 -8.65 11.37
CA GLY A 115 0.74 -7.31 11.24
C GLY A 115 1.21 -7.00 9.82
N ARG A 116 0.60 -7.59 8.79
CA ARG A 116 0.92 -7.34 7.38
C ARG A 116 -0.13 -6.45 6.75
N PHE A 117 0.23 -5.62 5.77
CA PHE A 117 -0.73 -4.77 5.07
C PHE A 117 -1.79 -5.61 4.36
N ALA A 118 -3.03 -5.54 4.79
CA ALA A 118 -4.14 -6.26 4.16
C ALA A 118 -4.85 -5.36 3.15
N ARG A 119 -5.13 -4.12 3.54
CA ARG A 119 -5.82 -3.11 2.74
C ARG A 119 -5.24 -1.73 2.95
N ALA A 120 -5.49 -0.84 1.99
CA ALA A 120 -5.12 0.55 2.08
C ALA A 120 -6.16 1.46 1.44
N GLU A 121 -6.40 2.62 2.05
CA GLU A 121 -7.04 3.78 1.40
C GLU A 121 -5.95 4.75 0.97
N VAL A 122 -5.84 4.98 -0.35
CA VAL A 122 -4.83 5.87 -0.93
C VAL A 122 -5.47 7.23 -1.23
N LEU A 123 -4.89 8.27 -0.65
CA LEU A 123 -5.33 9.65 -0.76
C LEU A 123 -4.22 10.50 -1.37
N GLY A 124 -4.54 11.36 -2.32
CA GLY A 124 -3.63 12.37 -2.85
C GLY A 124 -3.50 13.60 -1.94
N PRO A 125 -3.03 14.72 -2.49
CA PRO A 125 -2.97 15.99 -1.78
C PRO A 125 -4.35 16.37 -1.21
N LYS A 126 -4.39 17.11 -0.10
CA LYS A 126 -5.66 17.57 0.52
C LYS A 126 -6.66 16.43 0.82
N GLU A 127 -6.17 15.21 1.07
CA GLU A 127 -6.97 14.01 1.34
C GLU A 127 -7.95 13.62 0.21
N GLN A 128 -7.64 13.98 -1.04
CA GLN A 128 -8.46 13.58 -2.18
C GLN A 128 -8.36 12.06 -2.42
N PHE A 129 -9.49 11.34 -2.34
CA PHE A 129 -9.51 9.90 -2.60
C PHE A 129 -8.95 9.56 -4.00
N ARG A 130 -8.10 8.53 -4.07
CA ARG A 130 -7.61 7.96 -5.34
C ARG A 130 -8.20 6.58 -5.58
N PHE A 131 -7.92 5.63 -4.70
CA PHE A 131 -8.39 4.25 -4.79
C PHE A 131 -8.19 3.54 -3.45
N PHE A 132 -8.81 2.37 -3.30
CA PHE A 132 -8.43 1.37 -2.30
C PHE A 132 -7.45 0.37 -2.92
N ALA A 133 -6.54 -0.17 -2.11
CA ALA A 133 -5.69 -1.29 -2.51
C ALA A 133 -5.91 -2.48 -1.56
N GLN A 134 -5.78 -3.69 -2.09
CA GLN A 134 -5.73 -4.94 -1.32
C GLN A 134 -4.50 -5.74 -1.72
N TYR A 135 -3.83 -6.32 -0.73
CA TYR A 135 -2.57 -7.02 -0.93
C TYR A 135 -2.74 -8.52 -0.69
N ARG A 136 -2.09 -9.32 -1.52
CA ARG A 136 -2.03 -10.78 -1.39
C ARG A 136 -0.57 -11.22 -1.28
N TYR A 137 -0.33 -12.16 -0.37
CA TYR A 137 1.00 -12.64 -0.04
C TYR A 137 1.18 -14.10 -0.45
N ASP A 138 2.41 -14.48 -0.78
CA ASP A 138 2.81 -15.88 -0.87
C ASP A 138 3.15 -16.48 0.51
N VAL A 139 3.52 -17.76 0.51
CA VAL A 139 3.95 -18.49 1.72
C VAL A 139 5.27 -17.99 2.31
N SER A 140 6.07 -17.27 1.52
CA SER A 140 7.33 -16.65 1.92
C SER A 140 7.15 -15.21 2.38
N ASN A 141 5.90 -14.76 2.51
CA ASN A 141 5.51 -13.44 2.97
C ASN A 141 5.86 -12.28 2.02
N HIS A 142 6.02 -12.55 0.72
CA HIS A 142 6.16 -11.52 -0.30
C HIS A 142 4.78 -11.12 -0.84
N VAL A 143 4.60 -9.83 -1.12
CA VAL A 143 3.40 -9.34 -1.82
C VAL A 143 3.44 -9.81 -3.26
N VAL A 144 2.59 -10.77 -3.64
CA VAL A 144 2.53 -11.29 -5.02
C VAL A 144 1.50 -10.57 -5.87
N GLU A 145 0.55 -9.88 -5.24
CA GLU A 145 -0.46 -9.11 -5.96
C GLU A 145 -0.96 -7.92 -5.14
N GLU A 146 -1.19 -6.81 -5.84
CA GLU A 146 -1.88 -5.63 -5.35
C GLU A 146 -3.07 -5.36 -6.27
N THR A 147 -4.29 -5.36 -5.74
CA THR A 147 -5.51 -5.06 -6.51
C THR A 147 -6.06 -3.70 -6.12
N HIS A 148 -6.39 -2.87 -7.11
CA HIS A 148 -6.93 -1.53 -6.91
C HIS A 148 -8.43 -1.49 -7.13
N PHE A 149 -9.14 -0.77 -6.27
CA PHE A 149 -10.58 -0.63 -6.30
C PHE A 149 -11.01 0.84 -6.29
N ALA A 150 -12.06 1.16 -7.03
CA ALA A 150 -12.75 2.42 -6.92
C ALA A 150 -13.61 2.50 -5.63
N LYS A 151 -14.25 3.65 -5.38
CA LYS A 151 -15.12 3.84 -4.21
C LYS A 151 -16.30 2.86 -4.16
N ASP A 152 -16.79 2.45 -5.32
CA ASP A 152 -17.88 1.48 -5.46
C ASP A 152 -17.42 0.01 -5.33
N LYS A 153 -16.14 -0.21 -4.99
CA LYS A 153 -15.48 -1.52 -4.88
C LYS A 153 -15.32 -2.26 -6.20
N SER A 154 -15.53 -1.60 -7.34
CA SER A 154 -15.16 -2.18 -8.64
C SER A 154 -13.63 -2.24 -8.78
N VAL A 155 -13.12 -3.32 -9.38
CA VAL A 155 -11.69 -3.45 -9.67
C VAL A 155 -11.34 -2.52 -10.82
N ILE A 156 -10.36 -1.64 -10.60
CA ILE A 156 -9.90 -0.69 -11.61
C ILE A 156 -8.53 -1.07 -12.18
N GLY A 157 -7.77 -1.91 -11.48
CA GLY A 157 -6.49 -2.42 -11.95
C GLY A 157 -5.88 -3.41 -10.96
N LYS A 158 -4.81 -4.06 -11.38
CA LYS A 158 -3.97 -4.89 -10.49
C LYS A 158 -2.52 -4.92 -10.94
N ILE A 159 -1.65 -5.16 -9.98
CA ILE A 159 -0.22 -5.39 -10.18
C ILE A 159 0.11 -6.79 -9.68
N VAL A 160 0.81 -7.59 -10.49
CA VAL A 160 1.29 -8.93 -10.11
C VAL A 160 2.81 -8.90 -10.06
N PHE A 161 3.37 -9.15 -8.89
CA PHE A 161 4.81 -9.10 -8.65
C PHE A 161 5.47 -10.45 -8.93
N ARG A 162 6.75 -10.40 -9.34
CA ARG A 162 7.56 -11.58 -9.60
C ARG A 162 8.82 -11.54 -8.77
N TYR A 163 9.15 -12.67 -8.18
CA TYR A 163 10.33 -12.88 -7.37
C TYR A 163 11.18 -14.02 -7.95
N ASP A 164 12.49 -13.93 -7.76
CA ASP A 164 13.39 -15.07 -7.98
C ASP A 164 13.33 -16.06 -6.80
N ALA A 165 14.05 -17.17 -6.90
CA ALA A 165 14.11 -18.19 -5.84
C ALA A 165 14.78 -17.70 -4.55
N ALA A 166 15.53 -16.59 -4.59
CA ALA A 166 16.14 -15.96 -3.43
C ALA A 166 15.22 -14.91 -2.78
N GLY A 167 14.04 -14.65 -3.35
CA GLY A 167 13.08 -13.66 -2.86
C GLY A 167 13.34 -12.24 -3.36
N HIS A 168 14.23 -12.02 -4.32
CA HIS A 168 14.41 -10.70 -4.92
C HIS A 168 13.31 -10.43 -5.95
N GLN A 169 12.69 -9.25 -5.89
CA GLN A 169 11.72 -8.85 -6.89
C GLN A 169 12.42 -8.63 -8.24
N ILE A 170 12.09 -9.47 -9.22
CA ILE A 170 12.67 -9.45 -10.57
C ILE A 170 11.74 -8.80 -11.60
N GLY A 171 10.56 -8.33 -11.20
CA GLY A 171 9.65 -7.67 -12.11
C GLY A 171 8.21 -7.60 -11.61
N TYR A 172 7.33 -7.09 -12.47
CA TYR A 172 5.90 -7.07 -12.24
C TYR A 172 5.13 -6.91 -13.55
N PHE A 173 3.84 -7.29 -13.52
CA PHE A 173 2.86 -7.04 -14.57
C PHE A 173 1.78 -6.10 -14.06
N THR A 174 1.26 -5.22 -14.92
CA THR A 174 0.14 -4.32 -14.62
C THR A 174 -1.03 -4.66 -15.53
N TYR A 175 -2.22 -4.70 -14.97
CA TYR A 175 -3.46 -5.01 -15.68
C TYR A 175 -4.51 -3.95 -15.39
N ASP A 176 -5.41 -3.69 -16.34
CA ASP A 176 -6.60 -2.89 -16.10
C ASP A 176 -7.67 -3.68 -15.32
N GLY A 177 -8.77 -2.99 -14.98
CA GLY A 177 -9.89 -3.58 -14.25
C GLY A 177 -10.62 -4.71 -14.98
N ALA A 178 -10.47 -4.81 -16.31
CA ALA A 178 -11.00 -5.91 -17.11
C ALA A 178 -10.01 -7.09 -17.21
N GLY A 179 -8.80 -6.96 -16.65
CA GLY A 179 -7.75 -7.97 -16.69
C GLY A 179 -6.88 -7.94 -17.95
N LYS A 180 -6.97 -6.91 -18.79
CA LYS A 180 -6.08 -6.73 -19.92
C LYS A 180 -4.72 -6.24 -19.43
N LEU A 181 -3.65 -6.84 -19.95
CA LEU A 181 -2.29 -6.41 -19.65
C LEU A 181 -2.03 -5.00 -20.19
N LEU A 182 -1.58 -4.10 -19.31
CA LEU A 182 -1.20 -2.73 -19.63
C LEU A 182 0.32 -2.58 -19.82
N GLY A 183 1.12 -3.33 -19.06
CA GLY A 183 2.57 -3.24 -19.11
C GLY A 183 3.27 -4.25 -18.22
N GLN A 184 4.57 -4.41 -18.44
CA GLN A 184 5.43 -5.28 -17.64
C GLN A 184 6.79 -4.61 -17.40
N THR A 185 7.38 -4.91 -16.26
CA THR A 185 8.76 -4.56 -15.94
C THR A 185 9.50 -5.84 -15.60
N VAL A 186 10.70 -5.99 -16.14
CA VAL A 186 11.62 -7.09 -15.84
C VAL A 186 12.94 -6.47 -15.42
N ALA A 187 13.54 -6.98 -14.35
CA ALA A 187 14.89 -6.61 -13.97
C ALA A 187 15.83 -6.91 -15.15
N PRO A 188 16.77 -6.01 -15.48
CA PRO A 188 17.76 -6.28 -16.52
C PRO A 188 18.52 -7.54 -16.11
N THR A 189 18.30 -8.63 -16.85
CA THR A 189 19.12 -9.83 -16.71
C THR A 189 20.53 -9.43 -17.14
N ALA A 190 21.52 -9.63 -16.27
CA ALA A 190 22.92 -9.41 -16.65
C ALA A 190 23.20 -10.20 -17.94
N PRO A 191 23.80 -9.58 -18.98
CA PRO A 191 24.07 -10.28 -20.22
C PRO A 191 24.97 -11.49 -19.95
N PRO A 192 24.78 -12.64 -20.64
CA PRO A 192 25.57 -13.83 -20.41
C PRO A 192 27.05 -13.51 -20.58
N ALA A 193 27.85 -13.83 -19.57
CA ALA A 193 29.29 -13.67 -19.62
C ALA A 193 29.84 -14.48 -20.81
N LYS A 194 30.39 -13.79 -21.81
CA LYS A 194 31.15 -14.43 -22.89
C LYS A 194 32.43 -15.00 -22.28
N HIS A 195 32.44 -16.29 -21.96
CA HIS A 195 33.70 -17.00 -21.77
C HIS A 195 34.38 -17.13 -23.14
N LYS A 196 35.57 -16.55 -23.25
CA LYS A 196 36.52 -16.72 -24.37
C LYS A 196 37.23 -18.06 -24.26
#